data_AF-A0A9K3PSP6-F1
#
_entry.id   AF-A0A9K3PSP6-F1
#
_cell.length_a   1.000
_cell.length_b   1.000
_cell.length_c   1.000
_cell.angle_alpha   90.00
_cell.angle_beta   90.00
_cell.angle_gamma   90.00
#
_symmetry.space_group_name_H-M   'P 1'
#
loop_
_entity.id
_entity.type
_entity.pdbx_description
1 polymer ?
#
loop_
_entity_poly.entity_id
_entity_poly.type
_entity_poly.pdbx_seq_one_letter_code
_entity_poly.pdbx_strand_id
1 'polypeptide(L)'
;MRDHCYKEWKTRNSARHGKDAEDKALRRLETAHRSIRDLYDLKPRCSLKAQRHYFYPTVEDHFRRDTDARSLENWLENIPTHDHASDTDGIIQTAAFDKLTMFFI
;
A
#
# COMPACT_ATOMS: atom_id res chain seq x y z
N MET A 1 33.57 24.63 4.18
CA MET A 1 32.18 24.95 3.77
C MET A 1 31.36 23.73 3.28
N ARG A 2 31.92 22.75 2.56
CA ARG A 2 31.18 21.56 2.07
C ARG A 2 30.64 20.62 3.18
N ASP A 3 31.34 20.48 4.30
CA ASP A 3 30.91 19.62 5.41
C ASP A 3 29.66 20.10 6.16
N HIS A 4 29.46 21.42 6.21
CA HIS A 4 28.32 22.02 6.91
C HIS A 4 27.01 21.74 6.15
N CYS A 5 26.99 21.98 4.84
CA CYS A 5 25.84 21.66 3.99
C CYS A 5 25.49 20.17 4.01
N TYR A 6 26.48 19.28 4.01
CA TYR A 6 26.23 17.84 4.07
C TYR A 6 25.62 17.39 5.41
N LYS A 7 26.11 17.93 6.54
CA LYS A 7 25.54 17.63 7.87
C LYS A 7 24.12 18.17 8.04
N GLU A 8 23.84 19.37 7.55
CA GLU A 8 22.50 19.94 7.57
C GLU A 8 21.53 19.18 6.67
N TRP A 9 21.98 18.78 5.47
CA TRP A 9 21.18 17.93 4.59
C TRP A 9 20.88 16.60 5.26
N LYS A 10 21.88 15.92 5.84
CA LYS A 10 21.70 14.64 6.52
C LYS A 10 20.76 14.74 7.73
N THR A 11 20.85 15.84 8.48
CA THR A 11 19.96 16.11 9.63
C THR A 11 18.53 16.37 9.16
N ARG A 12 18.33 17.22 8.15
CA ARG A 12 17.00 17.47 7.58
C ARG A 12 16.39 16.23 6.95
N ASN A 13 17.19 15.46 6.22
CA ASN A 13 16.74 14.27 5.51
C ASN A 13 16.40 13.13 6.51
N SER A 14 17.20 12.98 7.56
CA SER A 14 16.92 12.02 8.62
C SER A 14 15.74 12.41 9.53
N ALA A 15 15.53 13.71 9.78
CA ALA A 15 14.32 14.20 10.44
C ALA A 15 13.06 14.01 9.59
N ARG A 16 13.18 14.17 8.26
CA ARG A 16 12.06 14.05 7.32
C ARG A 16 11.66 12.60 7.03
N HIS A 17 12.63 11.69 6.97
CA HIS A 17 12.40 10.30 6.54
C HIS A 17 12.59 9.27 7.67
N GLY A 18 12.84 9.69 8.92
CA GLY A 18 13.21 8.81 10.01
C GLY A 18 14.71 8.48 9.98
N LYS A 19 15.37 8.59 11.13
CA LYS A 19 16.80 8.24 11.29
C LYS A 19 17.02 6.74 11.20
N ASP A 20 16.01 5.95 11.54
CA ASP A 20 16.13 4.52 11.73
C ASP A 20 15.54 3.73 10.55
N ALA A 21 16.23 2.68 10.14
CA ALA A 21 15.70 1.74 9.17
C ALA A 21 14.45 1.05 9.71
N GLU A 22 14.38 0.87 11.05
CA GLU A 22 13.22 0.33 11.75
C GLU A 22 12.00 1.25 11.63
N ASP A 23 12.16 2.55 11.84
CA ASP A 23 11.07 3.53 11.68
C ASP A 23 10.51 3.53 10.25
N LYS A 24 11.39 3.41 9.25
CA LYS A 24 10.97 3.33 7.84
C LYS A 24 10.23 2.04 7.55
N ALA A 25 10.71 0.93 8.08
CA ALA A 25 10.04 -0.37 7.94
C ALA A 25 8.66 -0.35 8.61
N LEU A 26 8.55 0.23 9.80
CA LEU A 26 7.29 0.38 10.52
C LEU A 26 6.30 1.25 9.74
N ARG A 27 6.73 2.41 9.24
CA ARG A 27 5.86 3.29 8.42
C ARG A 27 5.38 2.61 7.14
N ARG A 28 6.25 1.83 6.47
CA ARG A 28 5.85 1.03 5.30
C ARG A 28 4.80 0.00 5.67
N LEU A 29 5.00 -0.73 6.77
CA LEU A 29 4.05 -1.72 7.26
C LEU A 29 2.69 -1.08 7.59
N GLU A 30 2.68 0.04 8.32
CA GLU A 30 1.47 0.79 8.64
C GLU A 30 0.74 1.30 7.38
N THR A 31 1.50 1.74 6.38
CA THR A 31 0.96 2.20 5.10
C THR A 31 0.34 1.05 4.32
N ALA A 32 1.03 -0.08 4.20
CA ALA A 32 0.52 -1.29 3.56
C ALA A 32 -0.75 -1.80 4.27
N HIS A 33 -0.76 -1.86 5.60
CA HIS A 33 -1.95 -2.23 6.37
C HIS A 33 -3.15 -1.31 6.08
N ARG A 34 -2.92 0.00 5.98
CA ARG A 34 -3.98 0.96 5.66
C ARG A 34 -4.53 0.74 4.26
N SER A 35 -3.67 0.64 3.25
CA SER A 35 -4.08 0.41 1.86
C SER A 35 -4.86 -0.89 1.70
N ILE A 36 -4.45 -1.96 2.39
CA ILE A 36 -5.16 -3.24 2.37
C ILE A 36 -6.54 -3.10 3.02
N ARG A 37 -6.67 -2.42 4.16
CA ARG A 37 -8.00 -2.16 4.76
C ARG A 37 -8.92 -1.39 3.79
N ASP A 38 -8.41 -0.32 3.20
CA ASP A 38 -9.16 0.48 2.22
C ASP A 38 -9.64 -0.37 1.02
N LEU A 39 -8.84 -1.34 0.57
CA LEU A 39 -9.25 -2.28 -0.49
C LEU A 39 -10.30 -3.30 -0.02
N TYR A 40 -10.23 -3.76 1.24
CA TYR A 40 -11.24 -4.66 1.80
C TYR A 40 -12.60 -3.97 1.98
N ASP A 41 -12.62 -2.65 2.21
CA ASP A 41 -13.86 -1.87 2.19
C ASP A 41 -14.50 -1.83 0.79
N LEU A 42 -13.68 -1.93 -0.26
CA LEU A 42 -14.13 -1.99 -1.65
C LEU A 42 -14.45 -3.43 -2.12
N LYS A 43 -14.00 -4.47 -1.41
CA LYS A 43 -14.22 -5.89 -1.75
C LYS A 43 -15.67 -6.22 -2.10
N PRO A 44 -16.72 -5.76 -1.38
CA PRO A 44 -18.11 -6.07 -1.73
C PRO A 44 -18.55 -5.52 -3.09
N ARG A 45 -17.84 -4.51 -3.62
CA ARG A 45 -18.12 -3.88 -4.92
C ARG A 45 -17.46 -4.62 -6.08
N CYS A 46 -16.60 -5.60 -5.80
CA CYS A 46 -15.95 -6.44 -6.79
C CYS A 46 -16.84 -7.62 -7.19
N SER A 47 -16.63 -8.20 -8.37
CA SER A 47 -17.28 -9.45 -8.75
C SER A 47 -16.96 -10.59 -7.78
N LEU A 48 -17.89 -11.53 -7.55
CA LEU A 48 -17.66 -12.67 -6.66
C LEU A 48 -16.44 -13.51 -7.05
N LYS A 49 -16.12 -13.57 -8.36
CA LYS A 49 -14.93 -14.23 -8.88
C LYS A 49 -13.66 -13.51 -8.41
N ALA A 50 -13.61 -12.20 -8.55
CA ALA A 50 -12.47 -11.39 -8.09
C ALA A 50 -12.33 -11.45 -6.56
N GLN A 51 -13.44 -11.37 -5.82
CA GLN A 51 -13.45 -11.51 -4.37
C GLN A 51 -12.83 -12.83 -3.91
N ARG A 52 -13.17 -13.96 -4.56
CA ARG A 52 -12.64 -15.29 -4.20
C ARG A 52 -11.19 -15.51 -4.64
N HIS A 53 -10.76 -14.85 -5.71
CA HIS A 53 -9.43 -15.07 -6.28
C HIS A 53 -8.35 -14.22 -5.59
N TYR A 54 -8.67 -12.96 -5.28
CA TYR A 54 -7.67 -11.99 -4.79
C TYR A 54 -7.76 -11.70 -3.30
N PHE A 55 -8.93 -11.85 -2.67
CA PHE A 55 -9.13 -11.50 -1.27
C PHE A 55 -9.24 -12.75 -0.38
N TYR A 56 -8.68 -12.65 0.82
CA TYR A 56 -8.97 -13.57 1.92
C TYR A 56 -10.39 -13.35 2.46
N PRO A 57 -10.93 -14.28 3.29
CA PRO A 57 -12.27 -14.13 3.86
C PRO A 57 -12.44 -12.81 4.61
N THR A 58 -11.48 -12.46 5.47
CA THR A 58 -11.44 -11.22 6.25
C THR A 58 -10.08 -10.52 6.10
N VAL A 59 -10.03 -9.24 6.46
CA VAL A 59 -8.77 -8.49 6.44
C VAL A 59 -7.82 -8.96 7.55
N GLU A 60 -8.37 -9.45 8.66
CA GLU A 60 -7.60 -10.06 9.76
C GLU A 60 -6.94 -11.36 9.31
N ASP A 61 -7.63 -12.18 8.52
CA ASP A 61 -7.03 -13.41 7.97
C ASP A 61 -5.90 -13.10 6.99
N HIS A 62 -5.99 -11.98 6.27
CA HIS A 62 -4.90 -11.49 5.44
C HIS A 62 -3.68 -11.15 6.29
N PHE A 63 -3.84 -10.31 7.34
CA PHE A 63 -2.71 -9.92 8.19
C PHE A 63 -2.15 -11.05 9.05
N ARG A 64 -2.91 -12.14 9.27
CA ARG A 64 -2.37 -13.37 9.88
C ARG A 64 -1.47 -14.14 8.93
N ARG A 65 -1.75 -14.08 7.63
CA ARG A 65 -0.99 -14.80 6.60
C ARG A 65 0.25 -14.02 6.17
N ASP A 66 0.07 -12.73 5.92
CA ASP A 66 1.08 -11.82 5.44
C ASP A 66 1.38 -10.81 6.55
N THR A 67 2.51 -10.97 7.23
CA THR A 67 2.83 -10.22 8.46
C THR A 67 3.88 -9.12 8.25
N ASP A 68 4.64 -9.20 7.16
CA ASP A 68 5.71 -8.27 6.84
C ASP A 68 5.32 -7.33 5.69
N ALA A 69 5.92 -6.15 5.68
CA ALA A 69 5.60 -5.09 4.73
C ALA A 69 5.82 -5.53 3.28
N ARG A 70 6.84 -6.36 3.01
CA ARG A 70 7.17 -6.78 1.65
C ARG A 70 6.11 -7.72 1.08
N SER A 71 5.65 -8.69 1.87
CA SER A 71 4.58 -9.60 1.44
C SER A 71 3.28 -8.84 1.14
N LEU A 72 2.94 -7.88 2.01
CA LEU A 72 1.76 -7.03 1.84
C LEU A 72 1.87 -6.09 0.63
N GLU A 73 3.03 -5.47 0.42
CA GLU A 73 3.30 -4.63 -0.77
C GLU A 73 3.26 -5.46 -2.05
N ASN A 74 3.88 -6.64 -2.07
CA ASN A 74 3.81 -7.56 -3.21
C ASN A 74 2.36 -7.91 -3.55
N TRP A 75 1.51 -8.17 -2.55
CA TRP A 75 0.09 -8.43 -2.81
C TRP A 75 -0.61 -7.21 -3.40
N LEU A 76 -0.33 -6.01 -2.88
CA LEU A 76 -0.89 -4.76 -3.41
C LEU A 76 -0.49 -4.52 -4.88
N GLU A 77 0.74 -4.86 -5.27
CA GLU A 77 1.22 -4.75 -6.65
C GLU A 77 0.61 -5.79 -7.59
N ASN A 78 0.22 -6.96 -7.08
CA ASN A 78 -0.30 -8.08 -7.87
C ASN A 78 -1.83 -8.16 -7.88
N ILE A 79 -2.54 -7.34 -7.10
CA ILE A 79 -3.96 -7.15 -7.31
C ILE A 79 -4.17 -6.45 -8.66
N PRO A 80 -4.99 -7.01 -9.56
CA PRO A 80 -5.34 -6.31 -10.78
C PRO A 80 -6.19 -5.10 -10.38
N THR A 81 -5.56 -3.94 -10.38
CA THR A 81 -6.25 -2.64 -10.39
C THR A 81 -6.84 -2.35 -11.78
N HIS A 82 -6.70 -3.28 -12.73
CA HIS A 82 -6.94 -3.08 -14.14
C HIS A 82 -7.38 -4.38 -14.83
N ASP A 83 -8.43 -5.04 -14.35
CA ASP A 83 -9.16 -5.93 -15.27
C ASP A 83 -9.84 -5.03 -16.31
N HIS A 84 -9.24 -5.03 -17.50
CA HIS A 84 -9.74 -4.35 -18.68
C HIS A 84 -11.23 -4.62 -18.85
N ALA A 85 -11.95 -3.54 -19.08
CA ALA A 85 -13.34 -3.53 -19.49
C ALA A 85 -13.58 -4.54 -20.62
N SER A 86 -14.13 -5.70 -20.28
CA SER A 86 -15.17 -6.34 -21.08
C SER A 86 -16.26 -6.74 -20.11
N ASP A 87 -17.41 -6.09 -20.24
CA ASP A 87 -18.65 -6.26 -19.49
C ASP A 87 -18.71 -5.54 -18.13
N THR A 88 -19.06 -4.25 -18.23
CA THR A 88 -19.95 -3.51 -17.33
C THR A 88 -19.75 -3.66 -15.81
N ASP A 89 -18.58 -3.34 -15.27
CA ASP A 89 -18.44 -3.07 -13.82
C ASP A 89 -17.22 -2.19 -13.51
N GLY A 90 -17.29 -0.92 -13.93
CA GLY A 90 -16.26 0.10 -13.72
C GLY A 90 -16.35 0.78 -12.35
N ILE A 91 -16.16 0.05 -11.25
CA ILE A 91 -16.36 0.60 -9.89
C ILE A 91 -15.05 0.78 -9.08
N ILE A 92 -13.94 0.17 -9.47
CA ILE A 92 -12.67 0.25 -8.70
C ILE A 92 -11.72 1.35 -9.22
N GLN A 93 -12.18 2.26 -10.09
CA GLN A 93 -11.25 3.07 -10.88
C GLN A 93 -10.79 4.40 -10.26
N THR A 94 -11.35 4.88 -9.15
CA THR A 94 -11.03 6.24 -8.67
C THR A 94 -10.60 6.38 -7.22
N ALA A 95 -10.81 5.40 -6.34
CA ALA A 95 -10.46 5.54 -4.92
C ALA A 95 -9.09 4.99 -4.55
N ALA A 96 -8.63 3.92 -5.23
CA ALA A 96 -7.37 3.25 -4.88
C ALA A 96 -6.15 3.91 -5.54
N PHE A 97 -6.28 4.38 -6.78
CA PHE A 97 -5.15 4.95 -7.53
C PHE A 97 -4.76 6.35 -7.02
N ASP A 98 -5.72 7.22 -6.69
CA ASP A 98 -5.45 8.55 -6.14
C ASP A 98 -4.84 8.51 -4.73
N LYS A 99 -5.13 7.46 -3.95
CA LYS A 99 -4.49 7.26 -2.64
C LYS A 99 -3.08 6.70 -2.78
N LEU A 100 -2.84 5.74 -3.66
CA LEU A 100 -1.51 5.12 -3.80
C LEU A 100 -0.48 6.06 -4.47
N THR A 101 -0.89 6.91 -5.43
CA THR A 101 0.05 7.85 -6.07
C THR A 101 0.46 9.04 -5.19
N MET A 102 -0.34 9.42 -4.19
CA MET A 102 0.04 10.50 -3.26
C MET A 102 1.07 10.09 -2.19
N PHE A 103 1.30 8.80 -1.95
CA PHE A 103 2.25 8.33 -0.92
C PHE A 103 3.64 7.94 -1.46
N PHE A 104 3.84 7.97 -2.78
CA PHE A 104 5.12 7.62 -3.44
C PHE A 104 5.90 8.83 -3.99
N ILE A 105 5.56 10.07 -3.62
CA ILE A 105 6.29 11.31 -4.00
C ILE A 105 6.92 11.98 -2.77
#